data_AF-A0A917JL78-F1
#
_entry.id   AF-A0A917JL78-F1
#
_cell.length_a   1.000
_cell.length_b   1.000
_cell.length_c   1.000
_cell.angle_alpha   90.00
_cell.angle_beta   90.00
_cell.angle_gamma   90.00
#
_symmetry.space_group_name_H-M   'P 1'
#
loop_
_entity.id
_entity.type
_entity.pdbx_description
1 polymer ?
#
loop_
_entity_poly.entity_id
_entity_poly.type
_entity_poly.pdbx_seq_one_letter_code
_entity_poly.pdbx_strand_id
1 'polypeptide(L)'
;MAGLAVFGPDGESIGRVRDVVSALSIRRQPPRVLGLVVELPTRRRIFVPMLRVTRIEPSAVTLATGSVNLRRFHQRPNELLVLGQLLDARVTIDATGAPADLVDVAMEQMRTRDWQLTKLAVRERTGRLGRRGPTQVLDWDQVSGLGFAEVTGRPQGVQQLLALFDTMRAVDVASALHELPTKRRYEVAEALDDERLADVVEELPEDDQKDLLAYLDDERAADVLEAMNPDDAADLLAELSEVDKDRLLGLMAPEESAPVRRLLAYSFDTAGGLMTPEPVVVGPDATIAEALAVVRNPDLPVALASLVFVCRPPSATPTGRYLGCVHIQRLLREPPSTLVAGALDTDLASLPPTASLADVTRYFAAYNLVCGPVLDDEEHLIGAVTVDDVLDHLLPEDWRESGLPEPEPGSPNQPTHREAR
;
A
#
# COMPACT_ATOMS: atom_id res chain seq x y z
N MET A 1 1.15 -26.62 -25.14
CA MET A 1 1.31 -27.15 -23.76
C MET A 1 0.05 -27.82 -23.21
N ALA A 2 -1.16 -27.28 -23.40
CA ALA A 2 -2.39 -28.01 -23.05
C ALA A 2 -2.45 -29.40 -23.70
N GLY A 3 -2.89 -30.40 -22.94
CA GLY A 3 -3.12 -31.77 -23.40
C GLY A 3 -1.89 -32.69 -23.38
N LEU A 4 -0.69 -32.16 -23.12
CA LEU A 4 0.54 -32.95 -22.99
C LEU A 4 0.41 -33.97 -21.85
N ALA A 5 0.89 -35.18 -22.09
CA ALA A 5 0.91 -36.22 -21.06
C ALA A 5 1.98 -35.89 -20.01
N VAL A 6 1.64 -36.09 -18.74
CA VAL A 6 2.55 -35.91 -17.61
C VAL A 6 2.97 -37.28 -17.12
N PHE A 7 4.27 -37.54 -17.11
CA PHE A 7 4.86 -38.80 -16.66
C PHE A 7 5.74 -38.59 -15.42
N GLY A 8 5.75 -39.58 -14.54
CA GLY A 8 6.77 -39.66 -13.50
C GLY A 8 8.12 -40.17 -14.04
N PRO A 9 9.13 -40.31 -13.16
CA PRO A 9 10.49 -40.70 -13.56
C PRO A 9 10.56 -42.12 -14.12
N ASP A 10 9.62 -43.01 -13.76
CA ASP A 10 9.59 -44.41 -14.18
C ASP A 10 8.69 -44.63 -15.43
N GLY A 11 8.20 -43.53 -16.03
CA GLY A 11 7.35 -43.55 -17.23
C GLY A 11 5.87 -43.79 -16.94
N GLU A 12 5.47 -43.79 -15.67
CA GLU A 12 4.08 -43.92 -15.26
C GLU A 12 3.27 -42.68 -15.63
N SER A 13 2.08 -42.88 -16.21
CA SER A 13 1.22 -41.76 -16.61
C SER A 13 0.45 -41.21 -15.41
N ILE A 14 0.69 -39.94 -15.10
CA ILE A 14 0.04 -39.24 -13.98
C ILE A 14 -1.25 -38.57 -14.45
N GLY A 15 -1.22 -37.94 -15.62
CA GLY A 15 -2.36 -37.19 -16.16
C GLY A 15 -1.99 -36.38 -17.38
N ARG A 16 -2.73 -35.29 -17.63
CA ARG A 16 -2.46 -34.37 -18.74
C ARG A 16 -2.42 -32.92 -18.25
N VAL A 17 -1.53 -32.11 -18.82
CA VAL A 17 -1.48 -30.68 -18.56
C VAL A 17 -2.78 -30.04 -19.02
N ARG A 18 -3.49 -29.38 -18.11
CA ARG A 18 -4.68 -28.61 -18.41
C ARG A 18 -4.36 -27.12 -18.57
N ASP A 19 -3.51 -26.60 -17.70
CA ASP A 19 -3.16 -25.18 -17.66
C ASP A 19 -1.77 -24.97 -17.05
N VAL A 20 -1.28 -23.74 -17.14
CA VAL A 20 -0.03 -23.27 -16.55
C VAL A 20 -0.39 -22.18 -15.55
N VAL A 21 0.20 -22.23 -14.37
CA VAL A 21 0.03 -21.23 -13.32
C VAL A 21 1.26 -20.34 -13.30
N SER A 22 1.08 -19.03 -13.51
CA SER A 22 2.12 -18.03 -13.30
C SER A 22 1.80 -17.15 -12.09
N ALA A 23 2.81 -16.49 -11.56
CA ALA A 23 2.61 -15.35 -10.67
C ALA A 23 1.96 -14.19 -11.44
N LEU A 24 1.39 -13.24 -10.72
CA LEU A 24 1.00 -11.96 -11.29
C LEU A 24 2.24 -11.17 -11.70
N SER A 25 2.17 -10.53 -12.87
CA SER A 25 3.18 -9.58 -13.32
C SER A 25 2.94 -8.26 -12.62
N ILE A 26 3.94 -7.77 -11.88
CA ILE A 26 3.99 -6.42 -11.31
C ILE A 26 5.04 -5.64 -12.12
N ARG A 27 4.81 -4.36 -12.44
CA ARG A 27 5.79 -3.48 -13.12
C ARG A 27 6.32 -3.97 -14.48
N ARG A 28 5.46 -4.53 -15.33
CA ARG A 28 5.80 -5.01 -16.70
C ARG A 28 6.94 -6.05 -16.79
N GLN A 29 7.29 -6.72 -15.69
CA GLN A 29 8.30 -7.78 -15.73
C GLN A 29 7.72 -9.14 -16.18
N PRO A 30 8.50 -9.96 -16.91
CA PRO A 30 8.17 -11.36 -17.20
C PRO A 30 7.74 -12.15 -15.94
N PRO A 31 6.48 -12.60 -15.81
CA PRO A 31 6.03 -13.30 -14.62
C PRO A 31 6.64 -14.69 -14.54
N ARG A 32 6.95 -15.13 -13.31
CA ARG A 32 7.45 -16.47 -13.04
C ARG A 32 6.35 -17.51 -13.18
N VAL A 33 6.68 -18.66 -13.75
CA VAL A 33 5.80 -19.83 -13.82
C VAL A 33 5.93 -20.65 -12.54
N LEU A 34 4.85 -20.71 -11.77
CA LEU A 34 4.79 -21.37 -10.47
C LEU A 34 4.58 -22.88 -10.60
N GLY A 35 3.82 -23.31 -11.62
CA GLY A 35 3.55 -24.72 -11.83
C GLY A 35 2.54 -25.02 -12.93
N LEU A 36 2.09 -26.27 -12.96
CA LEU A 36 1.16 -26.81 -13.95
C LEU A 36 -0.12 -27.26 -13.25
N VAL A 37 -1.27 -26.99 -13.87
CA VAL A 37 -2.53 -27.64 -13.52
C VAL A 37 -2.60 -28.95 -14.30
N VAL A 38 -2.60 -30.07 -13.59
CA VAL A 38 -2.65 -31.41 -14.21
C VAL A 38 -4.00 -32.05 -13.93
N GLU A 39 -4.67 -32.48 -15.00
CA GLU A 39 -5.91 -33.25 -14.92
C GLU A 39 -5.59 -34.74 -14.88
N LEU A 40 -5.99 -35.39 -13.79
CA LEU A 40 -5.84 -36.83 -13.58
C LEU A 40 -6.89 -37.60 -14.40
N PRO A 41 -6.71 -38.92 -14.63
CA PRO A 41 -7.71 -39.76 -15.28
C PRO A 41 -9.10 -39.71 -14.62
N THR A 42 -9.16 -39.42 -13.32
CA THR A 42 -10.39 -39.21 -12.54
C THR A 42 -11.08 -37.86 -12.82
N ARG A 43 -10.58 -37.06 -13.77
CA ARG A 43 -10.97 -35.67 -14.07
C ARG A 43 -10.72 -34.67 -12.92
N ARG A 44 -10.03 -35.08 -11.87
CA ARG A 44 -9.59 -34.17 -10.80
C ARG A 44 -8.41 -33.35 -11.30
N ARG A 45 -8.47 -32.04 -11.09
CA ARG A 45 -7.34 -31.13 -11.35
C ARG A 45 -6.51 -30.96 -10.08
N ILE A 46 -5.20 -31.07 -10.22
CA ILE A 46 -4.21 -30.90 -9.15
C ILE A 46 -3.14 -29.90 -9.57
N PHE A 47 -2.43 -29.33 -8.60
CA PHE A 47 -1.28 -28.47 -8.85
C PHE A 47 0.01 -29.26 -8.79
N VAL A 48 0.86 -29.10 -9.80
CA VAL A 48 2.22 -29.63 -9.83
C VAL A 48 3.19 -28.45 -9.84
N PRO A 49 3.98 -28.23 -8.76
CA PRO A 49 4.95 -27.15 -8.72
C PRO A 49 5.97 -27.27 -9.86
N MET A 50 6.39 -26.14 -10.43
CA MET A 50 7.33 -26.13 -11.55
C MET A 50 8.69 -26.75 -11.15
N LEU A 51 9.09 -26.63 -9.89
CA LEU A 51 10.29 -27.29 -9.34
C LEU A 51 10.28 -28.83 -9.45
N ARG A 52 9.10 -29.44 -9.61
CA ARG A 52 8.98 -30.89 -9.83
C ARG A 52 9.09 -31.29 -11.30
N VAL A 53 9.06 -30.34 -12.23
CA VAL A 53 9.18 -30.60 -13.67
C VAL A 53 10.65 -30.65 -14.05
N THR A 54 11.12 -31.78 -14.58
CA THR A 54 12.51 -31.93 -15.03
C THR A 54 12.69 -31.59 -16.49
N ARG A 55 11.70 -31.95 -17.32
CA ARG A 55 11.75 -31.74 -18.76
C ARG A 55 10.36 -31.48 -19.33
N ILE A 56 10.28 -30.51 -20.24
CA ILE A 56 9.11 -30.26 -21.07
C ILE A 56 9.53 -30.53 -22.51
N GLU A 57 8.89 -31.53 -23.13
CA GLU A 57 9.11 -31.91 -24.53
C GLU A 57 7.83 -31.64 -25.34
N PRO A 58 7.93 -31.61 -26.69
CA PRO A 58 6.77 -31.38 -27.54
C PRO A 58 5.61 -32.36 -27.35
N SER A 59 5.86 -33.55 -26.81
CA SER A 59 4.86 -34.61 -26.61
C SER A 59 4.53 -34.90 -25.15
N ALA A 60 5.37 -34.48 -24.19
CA ALA A 60 5.23 -34.88 -22.78
C ALA A 60 5.93 -33.93 -21.80
N VAL A 61 5.48 -33.98 -20.54
CA VAL A 61 6.15 -33.37 -19.38
C VAL A 61 6.61 -34.49 -18.45
N THR A 62 7.87 -34.45 -18.03
CA THR A 62 8.44 -35.43 -17.09
C THR A 62 8.65 -34.78 -15.72
N LEU A 63 8.26 -35.49 -14.66
CA LEU A 63 8.45 -35.06 -13.27
C LEU A 63 9.69 -35.72 -12.66
N ALA A 64 10.30 -35.03 -11.68
CA ALA A 64 11.42 -35.54 -10.89
C ALA A 64 11.02 -36.73 -10.00
N THR A 65 9.75 -36.78 -9.59
CA THR A 65 9.23 -37.80 -8.67
C THR A 65 7.83 -38.22 -9.10
N GLY A 66 7.49 -39.51 -8.97
CA GLY A 66 6.17 -40.04 -9.30
C GLY A 66 5.06 -39.67 -8.30
N SER A 67 5.45 -39.28 -7.07
CA SER A 67 4.48 -38.83 -6.07
C SER A 67 3.94 -37.43 -6.41
N VAL A 68 2.61 -37.27 -6.46
CA VAL A 68 1.94 -35.97 -6.65
C VAL A 68 0.90 -35.73 -5.56
N ASN A 69 0.72 -34.46 -5.18
CA ASN A 69 -0.31 -34.08 -4.23
C ASN A 69 -1.70 -34.16 -4.90
N LEU A 70 -2.60 -34.97 -4.34
CA LEU A 70 -3.95 -35.18 -4.89
C LEU A 70 -4.99 -34.13 -4.42
N ARG A 71 -4.55 -33.10 -3.68
CA ARG A 71 -5.40 -31.96 -3.31
C ARG A 71 -5.94 -31.30 -4.57
N ARG A 72 -7.24 -31.04 -4.56
CA ARG A 72 -7.90 -30.34 -5.67
C ARG A 72 -7.23 -28.98 -5.87
N PHE A 73 -6.92 -28.66 -7.12
CA PHE A 73 -6.42 -27.34 -7.48
C PHE A 73 -7.46 -26.28 -7.15
N HIS A 74 -7.02 -25.26 -6.42
CA HIS A 74 -7.70 -24.00 -6.22
C HIS A 74 -6.67 -22.92 -6.56
N GLN A 75 -7.02 -22.06 -7.52
CA GLN A 75 -6.19 -20.92 -7.90
C GLN A 75 -6.11 -19.94 -6.73
N ARG A 76 -4.90 -19.50 -6.40
CA ARG A 76 -4.68 -18.47 -5.39
C ARG A 76 -4.91 -17.07 -5.99
N PRO A 77 -5.21 -16.05 -5.17
CA PRO A 77 -5.46 -14.69 -5.67
C PRO A 77 -4.30 -14.09 -6.47
N ASN A 78 -3.05 -14.42 -6.11
CA ASN A 78 -1.83 -13.96 -6.75
C ASN A 78 -1.32 -14.86 -7.90
N GLU A 79 -2.19 -15.73 -8.43
CA GLU A 79 -1.89 -16.66 -9.51
C GLU A 79 -2.71 -16.35 -10.75
N LEU A 80 -2.12 -16.51 -11.93
CA LEU A 80 -2.80 -16.40 -13.21
C LEU A 80 -2.75 -17.74 -13.96
N LEU A 81 -3.87 -18.11 -14.57
CA LEU A 81 -3.94 -19.24 -15.49
C LEU A 81 -3.62 -18.78 -16.91
N VAL A 82 -2.46 -19.19 -17.43
CA VAL A 82 -1.97 -18.71 -18.73
C VAL A 82 -2.93 -19.11 -19.87
N LEU A 83 -3.39 -20.35 -19.90
CA LEU A 83 -4.26 -20.83 -20.98
C LEU A 83 -5.72 -20.41 -20.75
N GLY A 84 -6.17 -20.42 -19.50
CA GLY A 84 -7.55 -20.12 -19.15
C GLY A 84 -7.90 -18.64 -19.07
N GLN A 85 -6.92 -17.76 -18.89
CA GLN A 85 -7.13 -16.32 -18.66
C GLN A 85 -6.30 -15.45 -19.61
N LEU A 86 -5.04 -15.79 -19.87
CA LEU A 86 -4.15 -14.92 -20.66
C LEU A 86 -4.34 -15.10 -22.18
N LEU A 87 -4.56 -16.32 -22.67
CA LEU A 87 -4.89 -16.54 -24.08
C LEU A 87 -6.21 -15.88 -24.48
N ASP A 88 -6.26 -15.33 -25.69
CA ASP A 88 -7.34 -14.49 -26.23
C ASP A 88 -7.59 -13.18 -25.46
N ALA A 89 -6.72 -12.81 -24.50
CA ALA A 89 -6.77 -11.50 -23.86
C ALA A 89 -6.51 -10.39 -24.88
N ARG A 90 -7.18 -9.25 -24.68
CA ARG A 90 -6.93 -8.05 -25.49
C ARG A 90 -5.73 -7.32 -24.94
N VAL A 91 -4.80 -7.02 -25.82
CA VAL A 91 -3.56 -6.34 -25.50
C VAL A 91 -3.32 -5.19 -26.48
N THR A 92 -2.42 -4.30 -26.13
CA THR A 92 -1.98 -3.18 -26.97
C THR A 92 -0.51 -3.36 -27.29
N ILE A 93 -0.16 -3.19 -28.57
CA ILE A 93 1.23 -3.21 -29.01
C ILE A 93 1.82 -1.83 -28.76
N ASP A 94 2.81 -1.71 -27.87
CA ASP A 94 3.32 -0.41 -27.43
C ASP A 94 3.92 0.42 -28.57
N ALA A 95 4.62 -0.23 -29.50
CA ALA A 95 5.27 0.45 -30.63
C ALA A 95 4.28 1.11 -31.61
N THR A 96 3.04 0.62 -31.70
CA THR A 96 2.05 1.07 -32.70
C THR A 96 0.76 1.62 -32.08
N GLY A 97 0.54 1.39 -30.78
CA GLY A 97 -0.74 1.63 -30.11
C GLY A 97 -1.89 0.77 -30.64
N ALA A 98 -1.60 -0.26 -31.44
CA ALA A 98 -2.63 -1.04 -32.11
C ALA A 98 -3.22 -2.11 -31.17
N PRO A 99 -4.55 -2.29 -31.15
CA PRO A 99 -5.18 -3.36 -30.39
C PRO A 99 -4.91 -4.72 -31.04
N ALA A 100 -4.57 -5.70 -30.23
CA ALA A 100 -4.27 -7.07 -30.64
C ALA A 100 -4.92 -8.09 -29.71
N ASP A 101 -5.15 -9.29 -30.22
CA ASP A 101 -5.58 -10.45 -29.43
C ASP A 101 -4.36 -11.34 -29.14
N LEU A 102 -4.15 -11.77 -27.89
CA LEU A 102 -3.05 -12.67 -27.54
C LEU A 102 -3.33 -14.11 -27.99
N VAL A 103 -2.42 -14.67 -28.77
CA VAL A 103 -2.59 -15.99 -29.41
C VAL A 103 -1.79 -17.08 -28.70
N ASP A 104 -0.57 -16.75 -28.26
CA ASP A 104 0.33 -17.72 -27.63
C ASP A 104 1.34 -17.03 -26.70
N VAL A 105 1.94 -17.82 -25.82
CA VAL A 105 2.92 -17.35 -24.82
C VAL A 105 4.09 -18.31 -24.79
N ALA A 106 5.29 -17.76 -24.95
CA ALA A 106 6.52 -18.49 -24.75
C ALA A 106 6.87 -18.53 -23.26
N MET A 107 7.30 -19.69 -22.78
CA MET A 107 7.96 -19.81 -21.49
C MET A 107 9.37 -20.36 -21.67
N GLU A 108 10.31 -19.82 -20.90
CA GLU A 108 11.71 -20.19 -20.97
C GLU A 108 12.26 -20.44 -19.57
N GLN A 109 13.20 -21.39 -19.48
CA GLN A 109 13.93 -21.65 -18.25
C GLN A 109 15.12 -20.70 -18.15
N MET A 110 15.15 -19.90 -17.10
CA MET A 110 16.22 -18.97 -16.77
C MET A 110 17.44 -19.70 -16.20
N ARG A 111 18.58 -19.02 -16.14
CA ARG A 111 19.84 -19.55 -15.55
C ARG A 111 19.68 -19.99 -14.09
N THR A 112 18.77 -19.38 -13.35
CA THR A 112 18.41 -19.74 -11.97
C THR A 112 17.54 -21.00 -11.86
N ARG A 113 17.22 -21.65 -13.00
CA ARG A 113 16.27 -22.77 -13.17
C ARG A 113 14.79 -22.41 -12.97
N ASP A 114 14.48 -21.15 -12.71
CA ASP A 114 13.12 -20.65 -12.73
C ASP A 114 12.58 -20.58 -14.15
N TRP A 115 11.27 -20.79 -14.30
CA TRP A 115 10.59 -20.61 -15.57
C TRP A 115 9.91 -19.24 -15.57
N GLN A 116 9.96 -18.53 -16.69
CA GLN A 116 9.30 -17.24 -16.88
C GLN A 116 8.55 -17.20 -18.21
N LEU A 117 7.49 -16.41 -18.27
CA LEU A 117 6.81 -16.09 -19.53
C LEU A 117 7.58 -14.96 -20.23
N THR A 118 8.24 -15.23 -21.34
CA THR A 118 9.23 -14.32 -21.95
C THR A 118 8.72 -13.56 -23.16
N LYS A 119 7.92 -14.23 -24.01
CA LYS A 119 7.45 -13.69 -25.29
C LYS A 119 5.98 -13.94 -25.51
N LEU A 120 5.37 -13.08 -26.30
CA LEU A 120 3.94 -13.03 -26.56
C LEU A 120 3.71 -13.05 -28.06
N ALA A 121 2.93 -14.02 -28.54
CA ALA A 121 2.45 -14.02 -29.91
C ALA A 121 1.12 -13.28 -29.98
N VAL A 122 1.11 -12.08 -30.53
CA VAL A 122 -0.07 -11.21 -30.62
C VAL A 122 -0.57 -11.13 -32.06
N ARG A 123 -1.88 -10.96 -32.23
CA ARG A 123 -2.50 -10.79 -33.54
C ARG A 123 -3.25 -9.48 -33.61
N GLU A 124 -2.73 -8.56 -34.41
CA GLU A 124 -3.29 -7.23 -34.58
C GLU A 124 -4.69 -7.28 -35.20
N ARG A 125 -5.58 -6.40 -34.74
CA ARG A 125 -6.93 -6.24 -35.31
C ARG A 125 -6.92 -5.10 -36.31
N THR A 126 -6.99 -5.40 -37.61
CA THR A 126 -6.97 -4.37 -38.66
C THR A 126 -8.37 -4.14 -39.25
N GLY A 127 -8.89 -2.91 -39.10
CA GLY A 127 -10.08 -2.39 -39.80
C GLY A 127 -11.47 -2.63 -39.15
N ARG A 128 -12.46 -1.84 -39.59
CA ARG A 128 -13.88 -1.81 -39.10
C ARG A 128 -14.68 -3.12 -39.31
N LEU A 129 -14.14 -4.11 -40.03
CA LEU A 129 -14.80 -5.39 -40.33
C LEU A 129 -14.11 -6.62 -39.70
N GLY A 130 -13.18 -6.44 -38.76
CA GLY A 130 -12.58 -7.56 -38.01
C GLY A 130 -11.62 -8.44 -38.82
N ARG A 131 -10.93 -7.87 -39.82
CA ARG A 131 -9.92 -8.61 -40.58
C ARG A 131 -8.70 -8.84 -39.66
N ARG A 132 -8.36 -10.11 -39.44
CA ARG A 132 -7.25 -10.51 -38.58
C ARG A 132 -5.93 -10.23 -39.29
N GLY A 133 -5.07 -9.41 -38.67
CA GLY A 133 -3.73 -9.08 -39.15
C GLY A 133 -2.73 -10.23 -38.98
N PRO A 134 -1.46 -10.04 -39.41
CA PRO A 134 -0.41 -11.02 -39.18
C PRO A 134 -0.17 -11.25 -37.68
N THR A 135 0.27 -12.46 -37.32
CA THR A 135 0.69 -12.76 -35.94
C THR A 135 2.15 -12.32 -35.79
N GLN A 136 2.43 -11.53 -34.76
CA GLN A 136 3.75 -11.00 -34.44
C GLN A 136 4.19 -11.58 -33.09
N VAL A 137 5.48 -11.86 -32.93
CA VAL A 137 6.05 -12.30 -31.65
C VAL A 137 6.82 -11.13 -31.07
N LEU A 138 6.42 -10.70 -29.88
CA LEU A 138 6.97 -9.56 -29.17
C LEU A 138 7.52 -10.02 -27.82
N ASP A 139 8.48 -9.28 -27.29
CA ASP A 139 8.95 -9.47 -25.92
C ASP A 139 7.88 -9.00 -24.93
N TRP A 140 7.89 -9.54 -23.70
CA TRP A 140 6.85 -9.27 -22.70
C TRP A 140 6.65 -7.78 -22.40
N ASP A 141 7.72 -7.00 -22.41
CA ASP A 141 7.74 -5.57 -22.11
C ASP A 141 7.24 -4.68 -23.25
N GLN A 142 7.06 -5.23 -24.45
CA GLN A 142 6.58 -4.52 -25.65
C GLN A 142 5.05 -4.56 -25.80
N VAL A 143 4.36 -5.18 -24.84
CA VAL A 143 2.92 -5.42 -24.86
C VAL A 143 2.31 -4.94 -23.55
N SER A 144 1.42 -3.97 -23.62
CA SER A 144 0.56 -3.53 -22.52
C SER A 144 -0.82 -4.18 -22.63
N GLY A 145 -1.66 -4.10 -21.59
CA GLY A 145 -2.96 -4.79 -21.59
C GLY A 145 -2.97 -6.13 -20.84
N LEU A 146 -1.85 -6.51 -20.21
CA LEU A 146 -1.67 -7.78 -19.50
C LEU A 146 -1.74 -7.63 -17.97
N GLY A 147 -2.11 -6.44 -17.49
CA GLY A 147 -2.40 -6.22 -16.08
C GLY A 147 -3.56 -7.09 -15.64
N PHE A 148 -3.52 -7.54 -14.38
CA PHE A 148 -4.57 -8.36 -13.78
C PHE A 148 -5.99 -7.82 -14.03
N ALA A 149 -6.14 -6.49 -14.07
CA ALA A 149 -7.39 -5.77 -14.31
C ALA A 149 -8.00 -5.92 -15.72
N GLU A 150 -7.18 -6.21 -16.74
CA GLU A 150 -7.57 -6.28 -18.16
C GLU A 150 -7.80 -7.72 -18.61
N VAL A 151 -6.99 -8.64 -18.10
CA VAL A 151 -7.08 -10.08 -18.37
C VAL A 151 -8.27 -10.73 -17.66
N THR A 152 -8.67 -10.21 -16.49
CA THR A 152 -9.75 -10.85 -15.71
C THR A 152 -11.15 -10.36 -16.09
N GLY A 153 -11.33 -9.16 -16.65
CA GLY A 153 -12.58 -8.67 -17.27
C GLY A 153 -13.89 -8.92 -16.51
N ARG A 154 -13.82 -9.28 -15.22
CA ARG A 154 -14.92 -9.81 -14.41
C ARG A 154 -15.01 -8.98 -13.14
N PRO A 155 -16.22 -8.80 -12.58
CA PRO A 155 -16.45 -8.14 -11.29
C PRO A 155 -15.76 -8.83 -10.08
N GLN A 156 -15.03 -9.93 -10.31
CA GLN A 156 -14.19 -10.60 -9.31
C GLN A 156 -12.83 -9.94 -9.09
N GLY A 157 -12.40 -9.02 -9.96
CA GLY A 157 -11.08 -8.36 -9.86
C GLY A 157 -10.94 -7.43 -8.64
N VAL A 158 -11.99 -6.66 -8.32
CA VAL A 158 -11.97 -5.75 -7.15
C VAL A 158 -11.86 -6.54 -5.85
N GLN A 159 -12.68 -7.58 -5.66
CA GLN A 159 -12.59 -8.42 -4.45
C GLN A 159 -11.22 -9.10 -4.29
N GLN A 160 -10.55 -9.42 -5.40
CA GLN A 160 -9.19 -9.99 -5.36
C GLN A 160 -8.13 -8.93 -5.05
N LEU A 161 -8.32 -7.68 -5.52
CA LEU A 161 -7.48 -6.55 -5.17
C LEU A 161 -7.64 -6.16 -3.69
N LEU A 162 -8.87 -6.08 -3.19
CA LEU A 162 -9.14 -5.81 -1.78
C LEU A 162 -8.49 -6.87 -0.87
N ALA A 163 -8.63 -8.15 -1.21
CA ALA A 163 -7.99 -9.22 -0.44
C ALA A 163 -6.45 -9.18 -0.48
N LEU A 164 -5.86 -8.53 -1.48
CA LEU A 164 -4.43 -8.31 -1.57
C LEU A 164 -4.02 -7.09 -0.73
N PHE A 165 -4.77 -5.99 -0.86
CA PHE A 165 -4.55 -4.72 -0.17
C PHE A 165 -4.77 -4.80 1.35
N ASP A 166 -5.64 -5.69 1.82
CA ASP A 166 -5.92 -5.95 3.24
C ASP A 166 -4.66 -6.30 4.05
N THR A 167 -3.64 -6.90 3.40
CA THR A 167 -2.40 -7.34 4.08
C THR A 167 -1.20 -6.44 3.80
N MET A 168 -1.36 -5.42 2.95
CA MET A 168 -0.29 -4.53 2.52
C MET A 168 -0.23 -3.28 3.40
N ARG A 169 0.89 -2.55 3.38
CA ARG A 169 0.94 -1.22 4.00
C ARG A 169 0.24 -0.20 3.11
N ALA A 170 -0.27 0.87 3.71
CA ALA A 170 -0.97 1.93 2.99
C ALA A 170 -0.14 2.47 1.82
N VAL A 171 1.13 2.81 2.06
CA VAL A 171 2.09 3.23 1.02
C VAL A 171 2.22 2.26 -0.17
N ASP A 172 2.18 0.95 0.07
CA ASP A 172 2.27 -0.06 -0.99
C ASP A 172 0.96 -0.13 -1.79
N VAL A 173 -0.18 0.05 -1.11
CA VAL A 173 -1.52 0.08 -1.72
C VAL A 173 -1.69 1.36 -2.54
N ALA A 174 -1.27 2.51 -2.02
CA ALA A 174 -1.26 3.80 -2.70
C ALA A 174 -0.42 3.74 -3.99
N SER A 175 0.81 3.20 -3.89
CA SER A 175 1.66 2.97 -5.07
C SER A 175 0.96 2.08 -6.12
N ALA A 176 0.30 1.01 -5.69
CA ALA A 176 -0.43 0.13 -6.60
C ALA A 176 -1.65 0.81 -7.23
N LEU A 177 -2.38 1.62 -6.46
CA LEU A 177 -3.54 2.41 -6.91
C LEU A 177 -3.15 3.52 -7.89
N HIS A 178 -2.00 4.16 -7.68
CA HIS A 178 -1.45 5.18 -8.58
C HIS A 178 -1.23 4.59 -9.98
N GLU A 179 -0.67 3.38 -10.07
CA GLU A 179 -0.44 2.66 -11.34
C GLU A 179 -1.73 2.15 -12.02
N LEU A 180 -2.87 2.11 -11.31
CA LEU A 180 -4.13 1.64 -11.89
C LEU A 180 -4.72 2.68 -12.85
N PRO A 181 -5.39 2.25 -13.94
CA PRO A 181 -6.23 3.15 -14.72
C PRO A 181 -7.29 3.80 -13.84
N THR A 182 -7.56 5.10 -14.05
CA THR A 182 -8.48 5.92 -13.25
C THR A 182 -9.79 5.22 -12.87
N LYS A 183 -10.46 4.59 -13.84
CA LYS A 183 -11.71 3.85 -13.59
C LYS A 183 -11.55 2.74 -12.53
N ARG A 184 -10.43 2.02 -12.55
CA ARG A 184 -10.17 0.94 -11.59
C ARG A 184 -9.77 1.46 -10.22
N ARG A 185 -9.04 2.57 -10.17
CA ARG A 185 -8.74 3.27 -8.93
C ARG A 185 -10.03 3.62 -8.19
N TYR A 186 -10.99 4.20 -8.90
CA TYR A 186 -12.33 4.50 -8.38
C TYR A 186 -13.11 3.26 -7.92
N GLU A 187 -13.14 2.20 -8.73
CA GLU A 187 -13.81 0.94 -8.34
C GLU A 187 -13.19 0.30 -7.08
N VAL A 188 -11.90 0.51 -6.82
CA VAL A 188 -11.24 0.05 -5.60
C VAL A 188 -11.57 0.99 -4.44
N ALA A 189 -11.48 2.30 -4.65
CA ALA A 189 -11.78 3.32 -3.64
C ALA A 189 -13.20 3.16 -3.08
N GLU A 190 -14.20 2.97 -3.94
CA GLU A 190 -15.59 2.71 -3.54
C GLU A 190 -15.77 1.43 -2.70
N ALA A 191 -14.81 0.50 -2.77
CA ALA A 191 -14.93 -0.80 -2.17
C ALA A 191 -14.07 -0.97 -0.89
N LEU A 192 -13.18 -0.02 -0.60
CA LEU A 192 -12.50 0.11 0.68
C LEU A 192 -13.43 0.78 1.70
N ASP A 193 -13.34 0.38 2.95
CA ASP A 193 -13.93 1.13 4.07
C ASP A 193 -13.27 2.51 4.25
N ASP A 194 -13.90 3.40 5.02
CA ASP A 194 -13.48 4.80 5.16
C ASP A 194 -12.09 4.91 5.76
N GLU A 195 -11.85 4.17 6.84
CA GLU A 195 -10.58 4.16 7.56
C GLU A 195 -9.45 3.66 6.66
N ARG A 196 -9.66 2.54 5.96
CA ARG A 196 -8.64 2.03 5.06
C ARG A 196 -8.44 2.92 3.84
N LEU A 197 -9.48 3.59 3.36
CA LEU A 197 -9.36 4.52 2.25
C LEU A 197 -8.59 5.77 2.68
N ALA A 198 -8.85 6.30 3.88
CA ALA A 198 -8.12 7.43 4.46
C ALA A 198 -6.61 7.15 4.51
N ASP A 199 -6.19 6.06 5.17
CA ASP A 199 -4.78 5.61 5.23
C ASP A 199 -4.11 5.62 3.84
N VAL A 200 -4.83 5.12 2.84
CA VAL A 200 -4.30 4.93 1.48
C VAL A 200 -4.25 6.25 0.72
N VAL A 201 -5.22 7.13 0.93
CA VAL A 201 -5.28 8.45 0.31
C VAL A 201 -4.16 9.34 0.84
N GLU A 202 -3.88 9.32 2.14
CA GLU A 202 -2.76 10.05 2.77
C GLU A 202 -1.42 9.79 2.03
N GLU A 203 -1.23 8.56 1.57
CA GLU A 203 0.01 8.11 0.93
C GLU A 203 0.04 8.30 -0.60
N LEU A 204 -1.07 8.74 -1.22
CA LEU A 204 -1.12 8.99 -2.66
C LEU A 204 -0.41 10.30 -3.04
N PRO A 205 0.05 10.45 -4.29
CA PRO A 205 0.42 11.76 -4.83
C PRO A 205 -0.77 12.73 -4.78
N GLU A 206 -0.50 14.02 -4.54
CA GLU A 206 -1.53 15.05 -4.33
C GLU A 206 -2.58 15.11 -5.45
N ASP A 207 -2.15 14.98 -6.71
CA ASP A 207 -3.07 14.99 -7.86
C ASP A 207 -4.07 13.82 -7.80
N ASP A 208 -3.61 12.65 -7.36
CA ASP A 208 -4.46 11.47 -7.21
C ASP A 208 -5.41 11.60 -6.02
N GLN A 209 -4.96 12.22 -4.92
CA GLN A 209 -5.82 12.52 -3.76
C GLN A 209 -6.99 13.43 -4.16
N LYS A 210 -6.68 14.53 -4.87
CA LYS A 210 -7.68 15.51 -5.35
C LYS A 210 -8.65 14.85 -6.34
N ASP A 211 -8.15 14.07 -7.29
CA ASP A 211 -8.96 13.34 -8.26
C ASP A 211 -9.92 12.34 -7.60
N LEU A 212 -9.45 11.66 -6.54
CA LEU A 212 -10.25 10.66 -5.84
C LEU A 212 -11.33 11.32 -4.95
N LEU A 213 -10.99 12.37 -4.21
CA LEU A 213 -11.96 13.16 -3.44
C LEU A 213 -13.04 13.78 -4.34
N ALA A 214 -12.65 14.30 -5.51
CA ALA A 214 -13.58 14.88 -6.47
C ALA A 214 -14.49 13.84 -7.14
N TYR A 215 -14.08 12.56 -7.13
CA TYR A 215 -14.87 11.45 -7.65
C TYR A 215 -15.91 10.94 -6.64
N LEU A 216 -15.54 10.86 -5.37
CA LEU A 216 -16.43 10.40 -4.31
C LEU A 216 -17.64 11.34 -4.18
N ASP A 217 -18.77 10.79 -3.73
CA ASP A 217 -19.87 11.64 -3.29
C ASP A 217 -19.49 12.44 -2.04
N ASP A 218 -20.15 13.58 -1.85
CA ASP A 218 -19.78 14.56 -0.84
C ASP A 218 -19.80 13.99 0.59
N GLU A 219 -20.80 13.16 0.88
CA GLU A 219 -20.92 12.48 2.17
C GLU A 219 -19.78 11.49 2.37
N ARG A 220 -19.50 10.63 1.38
CA ARG A 220 -18.36 9.70 1.44
C ARG A 220 -17.01 10.42 1.56
N ALA A 221 -16.83 11.51 0.82
CA ALA A 221 -15.62 12.32 0.91
C ALA A 221 -15.42 12.91 2.31
N ALA A 222 -16.51 13.37 2.96
CA ALA A 222 -16.47 13.85 4.33
C ALA A 222 -16.16 12.72 5.32
N ASP A 223 -16.79 11.55 5.19
CA ASP A 223 -16.52 10.38 6.05
C ASP A 223 -15.04 9.94 5.97
N VAL A 224 -14.45 9.96 4.78
CA VAL A 224 -13.02 9.64 4.61
C VAL A 224 -12.13 10.72 5.23
N LEU A 225 -12.46 12.00 5.09
CA LEU A 225 -11.73 13.11 5.74
C LEU A 225 -11.83 13.06 7.27
N GLU A 226 -12.93 12.56 7.83
CA GLU A 226 -13.07 12.32 9.27
C GLU A 226 -12.19 11.17 9.76
N ALA A 227 -11.91 10.19 8.90
CA ALA A 227 -11.08 9.04 9.23
C ALA A 227 -9.57 9.28 9.02
N MET A 228 -9.19 10.37 8.35
CA MET A 228 -7.78 10.79 8.16
C MET A 228 -7.21 11.46 9.40
N ASN A 229 -5.89 11.53 9.51
CA ASN A 229 -5.28 12.40 10.51
C ASN A 229 -5.65 13.87 10.24
N PRO A 230 -5.92 14.69 11.27
CA PRO A 230 -6.42 16.05 11.06
C PRO A 230 -5.49 16.96 10.27
N ASP A 231 -4.18 16.76 10.38
CA ASP A 231 -3.12 17.44 9.64
C ASP A 231 -3.13 17.07 8.15
N ASP A 232 -3.15 15.77 7.83
CA ASP A 232 -3.28 15.30 6.44
C ASP A 232 -4.59 15.78 5.79
N ALA A 233 -5.70 15.73 6.53
CA ALA A 233 -6.99 16.24 6.07
C ALA A 233 -6.94 17.76 5.83
N ALA A 234 -6.23 18.52 6.66
CA ALA A 234 -6.07 19.96 6.50
C ALA A 234 -5.24 20.28 5.24
N ASP A 235 -4.15 19.56 5.00
CA ASP A 235 -3.29 19.73 3.82
C ASP A 235 -4.07 19.43 2.53
N LEU A 236 -4.80 18.32 2.50
CA LEU A 236 -5.61 17.94 1.36
C LEU A 236 -6.73 18.95 1.08
N LEU A 237 -7.41 19.43 2.13
CA LEU A 237 -8.44 20.46 2.00
C LEU A 237 -7.85 21.81 1.55
N ALA A 238 -6.63 22.15 1.98
CA ALA A 238 -5.99 23.42 1.64
C ALA A 238 -5.82 23.61 0.12
N GLU A 239 -5.63 22.50 -0.59
CA GLU A 239 -5.48 22.43 -2.04
C GLU A 239 -6.80 22.53 -2.83
N LEU A 240 -7.94 22.37 -2.15
CA LEU A 240 -9.25 22.49 -2.79
C LEU A 240 -9.71 23.94 -2.92
N SER A 241 -10.72 24.16 -3.77
CA SER A 241 -11.38 25.46 -3.83
C SER A 241 -12.05 25.80 -2.50
N GLU A 242 -12.08 27.07 -2.11
CA GLU A 242 -12.73 27.51 -0.86
C GLU A 242 -14.19 27.03 -0.74
N VAL A 243 -14.89 26.92 -1.87
CA VAL A 243 -16.29 26.43 -1.92
C VAL A 243 -16.37 24.94 -1.58
N ASP A 244 -15.46 24.12 -2.11
CA ASP A 244 -15.44 22.68 -1.85
C ASP A 244 -14.95 22.38 -0.43
N LYS A 245 -13.93 23.12 0.03
CA LYS A 245 -13.41 23.08 1.40
C LYS A 245 -14.51 23.35 2.42
N ASP A 246 -15.22 24.48 2.30
CA ASP A 246 -16.31 24.84 3.22
C ASP A 246 -17.47 23.85 3.19
N ARG A 247 -17.75 23.29 2.01
CA ARG A 247 -18.80 22.29 1.81
C ARG A 247 -18.47 20.98 2.52
N LEU A 248 -17.28 20.41 2.29
CA LEU A 248 -16.84 19.16 2.92
C LEU A 248 -16.72 19.31 4.45
N LEU A 249 -16.08 20.40 4.92
CA LEU A 249 -16.01 20.71 6.35
C LEU A 249 -17.38 20.97 7.01
N GLY A 250 -18.40 21.28 6.22
CA GLY A 250 -19.78 21.45 6.69
C GLY A 250 -20.57 20.14 6.78
N LEU A 251 -20.12 19.11 6.08
CA LEU A 251 -20.67 17.75 6.12
C LEU A 251 -20.05 16.91 7.23
N MET A 252 -18.78 17.19 7.55
CA MET A 252 -18.08 16.54 8.65
C MET A 252 -18.74 16.81 10.02
N ALA A 253 -18.58 15.88 10.95
CA ALA A 253 -18.94 16.05 12.35
C ALA A 253 -18.24 17.30 12.95
N PRO A 254 -18.93 18.10 13.79
CA PRO A 254 -18.32 19.28 14.41
C PRO A 254 -17.07 18.97 15.24
N GLU A 255 -17.04 17.81 15.89
CA GLU A 255 -15.94 17.36 16.72
C GLU A 255 -14.69 17.05 15.88
N GLU A 256 -14.85 16.46 14.69
CA GLU A 256 -13.76 16.08 13.77
C GLU A 256 -13.30 17.25 12.89
N SER A 257 -14.23 18.10 12.44
CA SER A 257 -13.89 19.26 11.60
C SER A 257 -13.26 20.42 12.39
N ALA A 258 -13.52 20.52 13.69
CA ALA A 258 -12.99 21.62 14.50
C ALA A 258 -11.45 21.64 14.59
N PRO A 259 -10.75 20.51 14.81
CA PRO A 259 -9.30 20.42 14.70
C PRO A 259 -8.77 20.85 13.33
N VAL A 260 -9.33 20.31 12.25
CA VAL A 260 -8.92 20.59 10.87
C VAL A 260 -9.04 22.10 10.55
N ARG A 261 -10.16 22.72 10.94
CA ARG A 261 -10.37 24.18 10.79
C ARG A 261 -9.34 25.03 11.52
N ARG A 262 -8.80 24.54 12.64
CA ARG A 262 -7.74 25.26 13.37
C ARG A 262 -6.41 25.17 12.62
N LEU A 263 -6.07 24.01 12.07
CA LEU A 263 -4.84 23.81 11.29
C LEU A 263 -4.83 24.68 10.03
N LEU A 264 -5.96 24.74 9.31
CA LEU A 264 -6.15 25.60 8.13
C LEU A 264 -5.94 27.11 8.39
N ALA A 265 -5.90 27.55 9.66
CA ALA A 265 -5.59 28.94 10.01
C ALA A 265 -4.08 29.25 10.02
N TYR A 266 -3.23 28.22 10.05
CA TYR A 266 -1.78 28.35 10.00
C TYR A 266 -1.26 28.25 8.56
N SER A 267 -0.06 28.79 8.34
CA SER A 267 0.62 28.61 7.05
C SER A 267 1.25 27.22 7.00
N PHE A 268 1.13 26.55 5.85
CA PHE A 268 1.63 25.18 5.64
C PHE A 268 3.13 25.02 5.97
N ASP A 269 3.94 26.07 5.78
CA ASP A 269 5.38 26.07 6.03
C ASP A 269 5.79 26.47 7.45
N THR A 270 4.87 26.32 8.42
CA THR A 270 5.09 26.67 9.83
C THR A 270 4.82 25.50 10.76
N ALA A 271 5.32 25.54 11.99
CA ALA A 271 5.05 24.51 13.00
C ALA A 271 3.55 24.28 13.25
N GLY A 272 2.71 25.31 13.10
CA GLY A 272 1.26 25.19 13.22
C GLY A 272 0.59 24.53 12.01
N GLY A 273 1.20 24.62 10.82
CA GLY A 273 0.75 23.89 9.63
C GLY A 273 1.21 22.43 9.64
N LEU A 274 2.41 22.18 10.16
CA LEU A 274 3.06 20.85 10.25
C LEU A 274 2.63 20.01 11.45
N MET A 275 1.79 20.54 12.35
CA MET A 275 1.45 19.84 13.60
C MET A 275 0.17 19.05 13.45
N THR A 276 0.13 17.90 14.12
CA THR A 276 -1.13 17.25 14.45
C THR A 276 -1.69 17.83 15.77
N PRO A 277 -3.00 18.11 15.85
CA PRO A 277 -3.66 18.62 17.05
C PRO A 277 -3.96 17.52 18.06
N GLU A 278 -3.62 16.26 17.79
CA GLU A 278 -3.96 15.11 18.65
C GLU A 278 -2.74 14.42 19.29
N PRO A 279 -1.88 15.16 20.01
CA PRO A 279 -0.73 14.54 20.64
C PRO A 279 -1.13 13.66 21.84
N VAL A 280 -0.21 12.80 22.28
CA VAL A 280 -0.42 11.97 23.47
C VAL A 280 -0.33 12.84 24.74
N VAL A 281 -1.48 13.22 25.28
CA VAL A 281 -1.58 14.08 26.48
C VAL A 281 -2.06 13.29 27.71
N VAL A 282 -1.40 13.51 28.85
CA VAL A 282 -1.83 12.98 30.16
C VAL A 282 -1.82 14.06 31.24
N GLY A 283 -2.59 13.84 32.31
CA GLY A 283 -2.55 14.68 33.51
C GLY A 283 -1.32 14.42 34.38
N PRO A 284 -0.90 15.39 35.22
CA PRO A 284 0.26 15.23 36.10
C PRO A 284 0.08 14.17 37.20
N ASP A 285 -1.17 13.82 37.51
CA ASP A 285 -1.58 12.78 38.46
C ASP A 285 -1.70 11.40 37.82
N ALA A 286 -1.50 11.27 36.51
CA ALA A 286 -1.42 9.98 35.85
C ALA A 286 -0.21 9.17 36.33
N THR A 287 -0.39 7.87 36.42
CA THR A 287 0.68 6.91 36.66
C THR A 287 1.42 6.60 35.37
N ILE A 288 2.65 6.09 35.50
CA ILE A 288 3.45 5.63 34.36
C ILE A 288 2.74 4.48 33.63
N ALA A 289 2.03 3.62 34.34
CA ALA A 289 1.20 2.57 33.75
C ALA A 289 0.10 3.14 32.86
N GLU A 290 -0.60 4.20 33.29
CA GLU A 290 -1.64 4.86 32.50
C GLU A 290 -1.06 5.54 31.26
N ALA A 291 0.05 6.26 31.40
CA ALA A 291 0.72 6.87 30.24
C ALA A 291 1.17 5.82 29.20
N LEU A 292 1.80 4.73 29.66
CA LEU A 292 2.16 3.61 28.79
C LEU A 292 0.93 2.90 28.20
N ALA A 293 -0.23 2.96 28.84
CA ALA A 293 -1.46 2.39 28.28
C ALA A 293 -1.97 3.23 27.10
N VAL A 294 -1.90 4.56 27.19
CA VAL A 294 -2.27 5.45 26.06
C VAL A 294 -1.33 5.24 24.87
N VAL A 295 -0.02 5.24 25.12
CA VAL A 295 1.01 5.06 24.08
C VAL A 295 0.97 3.68 23.41
N ARG A 296 0.30 2.69 24.02
CA ARG A 296 0.13 1.36 23.42
C ARG A 296 -0.97 1.28 22.37
N ASN A 297 -1.71 2.37 22.14
CA ASN A 297 -2.71 2.40 21.07
C ASN A 297 -2.01 2.11 19.73
N PRO A 298 -2.35 1.01 19.02
CA PRO A 298 -1.73 0.67 17.76
C PRO A 298 -1.99 1.70 16.65
N ASP A 299 -3.05 2.51 16.80
CA ASP A 299 -3.47 3.50 15.81
C ASP A 299 -2.66 4.81 15.95
N LEU A 300 -1.85 4.97 17.00
CA LEU A 300 -0.98 6.13 17.12
C LEU A 300 0.23 6.02 16.18
N PRO A 301 0.55 7.09 15.42
CA PRO A 301 1.80 7.16 14.66
C PRO A 301 3.01 6.91 15.56
N VAL A 302 3.98 6.16 15.06
CA VAL A 302 5.16 5.73 15.84
C VAL A 302 5.96 6.93 16.34
N ALA A 303 6.08 7.99 15.53
CA ALA A 303 6.77 9.21 15.89
C ALA A 303 6.05 9.94 17.03
N LEU A 304 4.72 10.06 16.96
CA LEU A 304 3.89 10.69 17.99
C LEU A 304 3.91 9.91 19.31
N ALA A 305 3.88 8.57 19.24
CA ALA A 305 3.96 7.67 20.39
C ALA A 305 5.30 7.74 21.16
N SER A 306 6.32 8.41 20.61
CA SER A 306 7.65 8.53 21.24
C SER A 306 7.69 9.42 22.49
N LEU A 307 6.73 10.36 22.61
CA LEU A 307 6.66 11.39 23.63
C LEU A 307 5.26 11.46 24.23
N VAL A 308 5.19 11.61 25.55
CA VAL A 308 3.96 11.87 26.28
C VAL A 308 4.03 13.29 26.84
N PHE A 309 3.08 14.14 26.50
CA PHE A 309 2.98 15.49 27.00
C PHE A 309 2.15 15.53 28.26
N VAL A 310 2.62 16.26 29.28
CA VAL A 310 1.93 16.36 30.56
C VAL A 310 1.37 17.76 30.71
N CYS A 311 0.05 17.87 30.74
CA CYS A 311 -0.66 19.15 30.76
C CYS A 311 -1.67 19.20 31.92
N ARG A 312 -2.04 20.42 32.32
CA ARG A 312 -3.22 20.61 33.17
C ARG A 312 -4.50 20.45 32.34
N PRO A 313 -5.64 20.08 32.94
CA PRO A 313 -6.91 20.03 32.22
C PRO A 313 -7.27 21.37 31.56
N PRO A 314 -7.93 21.36 30.39
CA PRO A 314 -8.38 20.19 29.62
C PRO A 314 -7.24 19.41 28.94
N SER A 315 -7.49 18.14 28.60
CA SER A 315 -6.53 17.25 27.94
C SER A 315 -6.57 17.29 26.41
N ALA A 316 -7.68 17.74 25.82
CA ALA A 316 -7.78 18.00 24.38
C ALA A 316 -7.09 19.32 24.05
N THR A 317 -6.53 19.44 22.84
CA THR A 317 -5.89 20.68 22.38
C THR A 317 -6.92 21.73 21.96
N PRO A 318 -6.67 23.03 22.21
CA PRO A 318 -5.68 23.59 23.12
C PRO A 318 -5.88 23.12 24.57
N THR A 319 -4.81 22.62 25.17
CA THR A 319 -4.82 22.07 26.53
C THR A 319 -4.83 23.17 27.60
N GLY A 320 -4.91 22.79 28.87
CA GLY A 320 -4.46 23.67 29.94
C GLY A 320 -2.93 23.87 29.93
N ARG A 321 -2.38 24.45 31.00
CA ARG A 321 -0.94 24.74 31.05
C ARG A 321 -0.07 23.50 30.82
N TYR A 322 0.84 23.59 29.86
CA TYR A 322 1.89 22.60 29.59
C TYR A 322 2.90 22.54 30.74
N LEU A 323 3.25 21.34 31.21
CA LEU A 323 4.19 21.14 32.33
C LEU A 323 5.53 20.54 31.89
N GLY A 324 5.59 19.97 30.70
CA GLY A 324 6.74 19.23 30.18
C GLY A 324 6.33 17.95 29.46
N CYS A 325 7.31 17.19 29.02
CA CYS A 325 7.09 15.93 28.33
C CYS A 325 7.88 14.79 28.96
N VAL A 326 7.53 13.56 28.62
CA VAL A 326 8.25 12.35 29.03
C VAL A 326 8.45 11.45 27.84
N HIS A 327 9.70 11.14 27.53
CA HIS A 327 10.06 10.15 26.53
C HIS A 327 9.58 8.75 26.93
N ILE A 328 9.01 7.98 25.99
CA ILE A 328 8.54 6.61 26.26
C ILE A 328 9.65 5.72 26.84
N GLN A 329 10.90 5.89 26.39
CA GLN A 329 12.06 5.14 26.88
C GLN A 329 12.35 5.42 28.36
N ARG A 330 12.00 6.62 28.85
CA ARG A 330 12.07 6.96 30.28
C ARG A 330 10.95 6.27 31.04
N LEU A 331 9.71 6.33 30.54
CA LEU A 331 8.56 5.64 31.15
C LEU A 331 8.81 4.13 31.32
N LEU A 332 9.44 3.48 30.34
CA LEU A 332 9.78 2.04 30.40
C LEU A 332 10.81 1.66 31.49
N ARG A 333 11.55 2.64 32.04
CA ARG A 333 12.59 2.41 33.07
C ARG A 333 12.12 2.73 34.48
N GLU A 334 10.95 3.32 34.62
CA GLU A 334 10.40 3.75 35.89
C GLU A 334 9.37 2.73 36.42
N PRO A 335 9.12 2.66 37.73
CA PRO A 335 8.11 1.77 38.29
C PRO A 335 6.71 2.15 37.79
N PRO A 336 5.87 1.20 37.31
CA PRO A 336 4.58 1.54 36.70
C PRO A 336 3.60 2.31 37.61
N SER A 337 3.74 2.19 38.92
CA SER A 337 2.86 2.84 39.91
C SER A 337 3.28 4.27 40.29
N THR A 338 4.44 4.76 39.85
CA THR A 338 4.85 6.15 40.13
C THR A 338 4.12 7.12 39.21
N LEU A 339 4.09 8.40 39.62
CA LEU A 339 3.44 9.47 38.85
C LEU A 339 4.35 9.94 37.71
N VAL A 340 3.75 10.26 36.57
CA VAL A 340 4.45 10.83 35.41
C VAL A 340 5.13 12.16 35.74
N ALA A 341 4.57 12.95 36.67
CA ALA A 341 5.15 14.22 37.11
C ALA A 341 6.56 14.08 37.69
N GLY A 342 6.94 12.90 38.22
CA GLY A 342 8.29 12.63 38.70
C GLY A 342 9.31 12.34 37.59
N ALA A 343 8.83 12.08 36.37
CA ALA A 343 9.62 11.70 35.22
C ALA A 343 9.69 12.80 34.13
N LEU A 344 9.23 14.01 34.43
CA LEU A 344 9.21 15.12 33.47
C LEU A 344 10.62 15.47 32.97
N ASP A 345 10.67 15.80 31.69
CA ASP A 345 11.68 16.62 31.07
C ASP A 345 11.08 18.03 30.89
N THR A 346 11.65 19.00 31.60
CA THR A 346 11.28 20.42 31.53
C THR A 346 12.31 21.24 30.76
N ASP A 347 13.40 20.62 30.33
CA ASP A 347 14.52 21.29 29.66
C ASP A 347 14.34 21.28 28.14
N LEU A 348 13.43 20.45 27.63
CA LEU A 348 13.07 20.44 26.22
C LEU A 348 12.34 21.74 25.84
N ALA A 349 12.94 22.50 24.93
CA ALA A 349 12.33 23.72 24.39
C ALA A 349 11.06 23.39 23.58
N SER A 350 10.09 24.30 23.58
CA SER A 350 8.89 24.22 22.73
C SER A 350 9.03 25.01 21.43
N LEU A 351 8.21 24.64 20.45
CA LEU A 351 8.06 25.39 19.19
C LEU A 351 6.84 26.34 19.30
N PRO A 352 6.95 27.62 18.92
CA PRO A 352 5.76 28.45 18.67
C PRO A 352 5.10 28.02 17.35
N PRO A 353 3.77 28.18 17.18
CA PRO A 353 3.07 27.79 15.95
C PRO A 353 3.58 28.53 14.70
N THR A 354 4.15 29.71 14.87
CA THR A 354 4.69 30.53 13.80
C THR A 354 6.15 30.22 13.44
N ALA A 355 6.77 29.23 14.11
CA ALA A 355 8.13 28.81 13.78
C ALA A 355 8.20 28.32 12.32
N SER A 356 9.18 28.81 11.57
CA SER A 356 9.35 28.43 10.17
C SER A 356 9.78 26.97 10.03
N LEU A 357 9.50 26.34 8.89
CA LEU A 357 10.00 24.99 8.56
C LEU A 357 11.51 24.84 8.80
N ALA A 358 12.31 25.88 8.52
CA ALA A 358 13.75 25.87 8.76
C ALA A 358 14.10 25.82 10.26
N ASP A 359 13.34 26.52 11.12
CA ASP A 359 13.53 26.49 12.57
C ASP A 359 13.08 25.14 13.15
N VAL A 360 11.95 24.61 12.68
CA VAL A 360 11.45 23.27 13.02
C VAL A 360 12.49 22.21 12.65
N THR A 361 12.99 22.23 11.42
CA THR A 361 14.03 21.29 10.96
C THR A 361 15.28 21.34 11.85
N ARG A 362 15.75 22.54 12.21
CA ARG A 362 16.90 22.72 13.11
C ARG A 362 16.61 22.21 14.52
N TYR A 363 15.39 22.42 15.02
CA TYR A 363 14.96 21.93 16.32
C TYR A 363 15.06 20.40 16.40
N PHE A 364 14.46 19.69 15.43
CA PHE A 364 14.51 18.22 15.37
C PHE A 364 15.94 17.69 15.25
N ALA A 365 16.75 18.29 14.37
CA ALA A 365 18.13 17.89 14.16
C ALA A 365 19.04 18.17 15.38
N ALA A 366 18.87 19.32 16.05
CA ALA A 366 19.71 19.71 17.18
C ALA A 366 19.47 18.83 18.41
N TYR A 367 18.21 18.46 18.66
CA TYR A 367 17.81 17.69 19.83
C TYR A 367 17.68 16.17 19.56
N ASN A 368 17.90 15.72 18.31
CA ASN A 368 17.70 14.33 17.87
C ASN A 368 16.29 13.82 18.20
N LEU A 369 15.29 14.65 17.93
CA LEU A 369 13.90 14.35 18.24
C LEU A 369 13.18 13.69 17.07
N VAL A 370 12.12 12.98 17.40
CA VAL A 370 11.16 12.41 16.44
C VAL A 370 9.76 13.01 16.59
N CYS A 371 9.52 13.76 17.67
CA CYS A 371 8.30 14.50 17.93
C CYS A 371 8.63 15.74 18.78
N GLY A 372 7.89 16.84 18.61
CA GLY A 372 8.14 18.11 19.30
C GLY A 372 6.85 18.85 19.67
N PRO A 373 6.76 19.46 20.87
CA PRO A 373 5.55 20.17 21.31
C PRO A 373 5.42 21.56 20.66
N VAL A 374 4.21 21.88 20.22
CA VAL A 374 3.84 23.22 19.76
C VAL A 374 2.98 23.92 20.80
N LEU A 375 3.42 25.09 21.25
CA LEU A 375 2.78 25.87 22.31
C LEU A 375 2.35 27.25 21.83
N ASP A 376 1.20 27.71 22.30
CA ASP A 376 0.79 29.11 22.14
C ASP A 376 1.53 30.07 23.11
N ASP A 377 1.27 31.37 22.97
CA ASP A 377 1.88 32.41 23.82
C ASP A 377 1.48 32.32 25.31
N GLU A 378 0.44 31.54 25.63
CA GLU A 378 -0.11 31.35 26.97
C GLU A 378 0.38 30.05 27.65
N GLU A 379 1.34 29.35 27.03
CA GLU A 379 1.89 28.05 27.45
C GLU A 379 0.87 26.89 27.40
N HIS A 380 -0.11 26.94 26.50
CA HIS A 380 -0.97 25.79 26.20
C HIS A 380 -0.36 24.93 25.11
N LEU A 381 -0.35 23.61 25.29
CA LEU A 381 -0.04 22.69 24.18
C LEU A 381 -1.21 22.71 23.19
N ILE A 382 -0.93 23.09 21.94
CA ILE A 382 -1.93 23.18 20.86
C ILE A 382 -1.77 22.07 19.82
N GLY A 383 -0.63 21.38 19.80
CA GLY A 383 -0.35 20.25 18.93
C GLY A 383 1.08 19.73 19.11
N ALA A 384 1.46 18.77 18.27
CA ALA A 384 2.83 18.32 18.16
C ALA A 384 3.22 18.11 16.69
N VAL A 385 4.46 18.41 16.36
CA VAL A 385 5.04 18.11 15.05
C VAL A 385 5.72 16.74 15.12
N THR A 386 5.63 15.94 14.06
CA THR A 386 6.41 14.70 13.93
C THR A 386 7.56 14.87 12.93
N VAL A 387 8.54 13.97 12.98
CA VAL A 387 9.70 14.08 12.10
C VAL A 387 9.37 13.70 10.65
N ASP A 388 8.38 12.83 10.48
CA ASP A 388 7.83 12.39 9.20
C ASP A 388 7.25 13.59 8.43
N ASP A 389 6.36 14.39 9.04
CA ASP A 389 5.80 15.59 8.41
C ASP A 389 6.90 16.58 7.97
N VAL A 390 7.93 16.72 8.80
CA VAL A 390 9.09 17.57 8.49
C VAL A 390 9.90 17.00 7.33
N LEU A 391 10.07 15.68 7.26
CA LEU A 391 10.78 15.03 6.15
C LEU A 391 10.01 15.18 4.85
N ASP A 392 8.69 15.04 4.87
CA ASP A 392 7.84 15.15 3.69
C ASP A 392 7.95 16.54 3.05
N HIS A 393 8.05 17.59 3.86
CA HIS A 393 8.28 18.96 3.39
C HIS A 393 9.72 19.24 2.91
N LEU A 394 10.69 18.40 3.29
CA LEU A 394 12.08 18.53 2.86
C LEU A 394 12.41 17.73 1.60
N LEU A 395 11.58 16.73 1.28
CA LEU A 395 11.71 15.91 0.09
C LEU A 395 11.18 16.67 -1.15
N PRO A 396 11.62 16.31 -2.37
CA PRO A 396 11.05 16.85 -3.60
C PRO A 396 9.56 16.54 -3.74
N GLU A 397 8.77 17.42 -4.37
CA GLU A 397 7.32 17.25 -4.56
C GLU A 397 6.93 15.88 -5.19
N ASP A 398 7.78 15.33 -6.06
CA ASP A 398 7.55 14.06 -6.77
C ASP A 398 8.01 12.81 -5.98
N TRP A 399 8.41 12.95 -4.71
CA TRP A 399 9.00 11.83 -3.96
C TRP A 399 8.03 10.66 -3.79
N ARG A 400 6.71 10.92 -3.71
CA ARG A 400 5.65 9.89 -3.63
C ARG A 400 5.34 9.21 -4.98
N GLU A 401 5.73 9.80 -6.11
CA GLU A 401 5.55 9.19 -7.44
C GLU A 401 6.53 8.04 -7.67
N SER A 402 7.74 8.18 -7.14
CA SER A 402 8.79 7.17 -7.23
C SER A 402 8.80 6.31 -5.96
N GLY A 403 8.07 5.19 -5.98
CA GLY A 403 8.04 4.26 -4.85
C GLY A 403 9.45 3.84 -4.36
N LEU A 404 9.54 3.36 -3.12
CA LEU A 404 10.83 3.03 -2.50
C LEU A 404 11.69 2.08 -3.36
N PRO A 405 13.00 2.36 -3.53
CA PRO A 405 13.88 1.49 -4.29
C PRO A 405 13.93 0.09 -3.65
N GLU A 406 13.67 -0.95 -4.44
CA GLU A 406 13.70 -2.32 -3.92
C GLU A 406 15.10 -2.71 -3.45
N PRO A 407 15.23 -3.39 -2.30
CA PRO A 407 16.52 -3.92 -1.88
C PRO A 407 17.01 -4.92 -2.93
N GLU A 408 18.25 -4.75 -3.40
CA GLU A 408 18.84 -5.65 -4.39
C GLU A 408 18.70 -7.14 -3.97
N PRO A 409 18.44 -8.05 -4.91
CA PRO A 409 18.29 -9.47 -4.62
C PRO A 409 19.58 -10.03 -4.00
N GLY A 410 19.54 -10.29 -2.69
CA GLY A 410 20.70 -10.72 -1.88
C GLY A 410 20.84 -10.00 -0.54
N SER A 411 20.07 -8.94 -0.29
CA SER A 411 20.11 -8.24 1.00
C SER A 411 19.61 -9.10 2.18
N PRO A 412 20.33 -9.10 3.32
CA PRO A 412 20.03 -9.95 4.48
C PRO A 412 18.71 -9.64 5.21
N ASN A 413 17.95 -8.64 4.75
CA ASN A 413 16.74 -8.12 5.41
C ASN A 413 15.42 -8.62 4.82
N GLN A 414 15.41 -9.70 4.02
CA GLN A 414 14.14 -10.33 3.66
C GLN A 414 13.48 -10.91 4.92
N PRO A 415 12.22 -10.55 5.25
CA PRO A 415 11.53 -11.13 6.39
C PRO A 415 11.39 -12.63 6.14
N THR A 416 12.18 -13.41 6.89
CA THR A 416 12.01 -14.85 6.93
C THR A 416 10.61 -15.14 7.48
N HIS A 417 9.71 -15.60 6.61
CA HIS A 417 8.48 -16.26 7.06
C HIS A 417 8.90 -17.48 7.89
N ARG A 418 9.00 -17.32 9.20
CA ARG A 418 9.07 -18.44 10.14
C ARG A 418 7.72 -19.14 10.06
N GLU A 419 7.72 -20.29 9.39
CA GLU A 419 6.65 -21.27 9.50
C GLU A 419 6.42 -21.58 10.99
N ALA A 420 5.27 -21.16 11.53
CA ALA A 420 4.82 -21.60 12.83
C ALA A 420 4.50 -23.10 12.74
N ARG A 421 5.15 -23.88 13.61
CA ARG A 421 4.82 -25.28 13.90
C ARG A 421 3.66 -25.37 14.86
#